data_AF-A0A1E5VLX3-F1
#
_entry.id   AF-A0A1E5VLX3-F1
#
_cell.length_a   1.000
_cell.length_b   1.000
_cell.length_c   1.000
_cell.angle_alpha   90.00
_cell.angle_beta   90.00
_cell.angle_gamma   90.00
#
_symmetry.space_group_name_H-M   'P 1'
#
loop_
_entity.id
_entity.type
_entity.pdbx_description
1 polymer ?
#
loop_
_entity_poly.entity_id
_entity_poly.type
_entity_poly.pdbx_seq_one_letter_code
_entity_poly.pdbx_strand_id
1 'polypeptide(L)'
;MVVLHVRSAAAAPAAPTSSPDAGEEMEFLYECAASAAVADVAAALGALAGLQASLLSLCRRLRARCAGPGTAAAGELERALDEAEAYASKVQVQHNRFLSPHALREHIKNIEKKCATALQEPSEAFHLQESASDSKHERIQLWWAGKELAMDHKLCDYIGVNDKTKVTLHPQYKNDCFT
;
A
#
# COMPACT_ATOMS: atom_id res chain seq x y z
N MET A 1 -9.08 -2.10 -20.93
CA MET A 1 -8.49 -1.95 -19.59
C MET A 1 -9.61 -1.54 -18.65
N VAL A 2 -9.52 -1.88 -17.35
CA VAL A 2 -10.47 -1.45 -16.32
C VAL A 2 -9.69 -0.77 -15.20
N VAL A 3 -10.26 0.30 -14.65
CA VAL A 3 -9.68 1.01 -13.52
C VAL A 3 -10.40 0.58 -12.24
N LEU A 4 -9.65 0.06 -11.30
CA LEU A 4 -10.11 -0.28 -9.97
C LEU A 4 -9.74 0.84 -9.01
N HIS A 5 -10.75 1.43 -8.38
CA HIS A 5 -10.55 2.26 -7.20
C HIS A 5 -10.63 1.36 -5.98
N VAL A 6 -9.46 1.11 -5.40
CA VAL A 6 -9.25 0.13 -4.36
C VAL A 6 -9.20 0.84 -3.02
N ARG A 7 -10.03 0.39 -2.08
CA ARG A 7 -10.03 0.85 -0.69
C ARG A 7 -9.59 -0.30 0.20
N SER A 8 -8.50 -0.12 0.93
CA SER A 8 -8.08 -1.07 1.96
C SER A 8 -8.94 -0.87 3.20
N ALA A 9 -9.73 -1.88 3.54
CA ALA A 9 -10.43 -1.89 4.81
C ALA A 9 -9.43 -2.27 5.90
N ALA A 10 -9.17 -1.36 6.84
CA ALA A 10 -8.54 -1.75 8.10
C ALA A 10 -9.40 -2.82 8.76
N ALA A 11 -8.78 -3.91 9.24
CA ALA A 11 -9.49 -5.02 9.86
C ALA A 11 -10.53 -4.50 10.84
N ALA A 12 -11.79 -4.87 10.60
CA ALA A 12 -12.90 -4.42 11.42
C ALA A 12 -12.62 -4.74 12.90
N PRO A 13 -12.56 -3.74 13.80
CA PRO A 13 -12.71 -4.03 15.20
C PRO A 13 -14.16 -4.46 15.41
N ALA A 14 -14.34 -5.62 16.03
CA ALA A 14 -15.64 -6.03 16.55
C ALA A 14 -16.05 -5.08 17.71
N ALA A 15 -16.62 -3.91 17.39
CA ALA A 15 -17.56 -3.12 18.20
C ALA A 15 -17.70 -1.66 17.68
N PRO A 16 -18.89 -1.04 17.77
CA PRO A 16 -19.07 0.38 17.51
C PRO A 16 -18.70 1.19 18.76
N THR A 17 -17.49 1.74 18.81
CA THR A 17 -17.15 2.81 19.76
C THR A 17 -16.65 4.02 18.99
N SER A 18 -17.38 5.11 19.18
CA SER A 18 -17.14 6.45 18.66
C SER A 18 -15.75 6.98 19.05
N SER A 19 -14.81 6.98 18.11
CA SER A 19 -13.59 7.81 18.11
C SER A 19 -13.14 8.05 16.67
N PRO A 20 -12.75 9.27 16.27
CA PRO A 20 -12.20 9.57 14.95
C PRO A 20 -10.69 9.27 14.89
N ASP A 21 -10.27 8.09 15.35
CA ASP A 21 -8.94 7.58 15.00
C ASP A 21 -9.11 6.80 13.71
N ALA A 22 -9.22 7.57 12.62
CA ALA A 22 -9.33 7.05 11.27
C ALA A 22 -8.03 6.31 10.96
N GLY A 23 -7.99 5.00 11.24
CA GLY A 23 -6.99 4.11 10.70
C GLY A 23 -6.89 4.40 9.21
N GLU A 24 -5.75 4.95 8.79
CA GLU A 24 -5.57 5.63 7.51
C GLU A 24 -6.11 4.75 6.38
N GLU A 25 -7.31 5.07 5.90
CA GLU A 25 -7.92 4.33 4.80
C GLU A 25 -7.04 4.48 3.58
N MET A 26 -6.31 3.43 3.23
CA MET A 26 -5.44 3.41 2.08
C MET A 26 -6.32 3.24 0.84
N GLU A 27 -6.37 4.27 0.02
CA GLU A 27 -7.07 4.26 -1.25
C GLU A 27 -6.08 4.46 -2.39
N PHE A 28 -6.21 3.65 -3.43
CA PHE A 28 -5.37 3.77 -4.62
C PHE A 28 -6.10 3.35 -5.90
N LEU A 29 -5.59 3.83 -7.03
CA LEU A 29 -6.08 3.43 -8.35
C LEU A 29 -5.16 2.35 -8.92
N TYR A 30 -5.76 1.28 -9.41
CA TYR A 30 -5.06 0.18 -10.06
C TYR A 30 -5.69 -0.08 -11.42
N GLU A 31 -4.87 -0.18 -12.46
CA GLU A 31 -5.31 -0.50 -13.81
C GLU A 31 -4.98 -1.96 -14.12
N CYS A 32 -5.98 -2.71 -14.61
CA CYS A 32 -5.77 -4.09 -15.07
C CYS A 32 -6.64 -4.45 -16.27
N ALA A 33 -6.40 -5.61 -16.86
CA ALA A 33 -7.27 -6.14 -17.89
C ALA A 33 -8.59 -6.64 -17.27
N ALA A 34 -9.73 -6.39 -17.92
CA ALA A 34 -11.03 -6.93 -17.48
C ALA A 34 -11.02 -8.47 -17.44
N SER A 35 -10.23 -9.09 -18.32
CA SER A 35 -10.06 -10.54 -18.43
C SER A 35 -9.12 -11.14 -17.39
N ALA A 36 -8.49 -10.33 -16.52
CA ALA A 36 -7.60 -10.83 -15.48
C ALA A 36 -8.37 -11.69 -14.46
N ALA A 37 -7.70 -12.71 -13.93
CA ALA A 37 -8.25 -13.52 -12.86
C ALA A 37 -8.36 -12.69 -11.58
N VAL A 38 -9.44 -12.89 -10.81
CA VAL A 38 -9.63 -12.21 -9.52
C VAL A 38 -8.46 -12.51 -8.59
N ALA A 39 -7.93 -13.74 -8.60
CA ALA A 39 -6.76 -14.14 -7.81
C ALA A 39 -5.51 -13.29 -8.11
N ASP A 40 -5.16 -13.13 -9.39
CA ASP A 40 -3.99 -12.35 -9.81
C ASP A 40 -4.15 -10.86 -9.44
N VAL A 41 -5.35 -10.33 -9.65
CA VAL A 41 -5.67 -8.95 -9.27
C VAL A 41 -5.60 -8.78 -7.76
N ALA A 42 -6.18 -9.68 -6.97
CA ALA A 42 -6.11 -9.63 -5.51
C ALA A 42 -4.66 -9.70 -5.00
N ALA A 43 -3.83 -10.57 -5.59
CA ALA A 43 -2.41 -10.68 -5.25
C ALA A 43 -1.64 -9.40 -5.60
N ALA A 44 -1.85 -8.83 -6.79
CA ALA A 44 -1.22 -7.59 -7.21
C ALA A 44 -1.62 -6.40 -6.32
N LEU A 45 -2.92 -6.31 -6.01
CA LEU A 45 -3.47 -5.30 -5.11
C LEU A 45 -2.91 -5.44 -3.69
N GLY A 46 -2.74 -6.66 -3.20
CA GLY A 46 -2.08 -6.95 -1.93
C GLY A 46 -0.63 -6.52 -1.88
N ALA A 47 0.14 -6.88 -2.91
CA ALA A 47 1.53 -6.47 -3.03
C ALA A 47 1.65 -4.93 -3.07
N LEU A 48 0.75 -4.24 -3.77
CA LEU A 48 0.70 -2.77 -3.81
C LEU A 48 0.37 -2.17 -2.44
N ALA A 49 -0.66 -2.68 -1.76
CA ALA A 49 -1.02 -2.23 -0.42
C ALA A 49 0.13 -2.44 0.58
N GLY A 50 0.82 -3.59 0.50
CA GLY A 50 2.00 -3.88 1.31
C GLY A 50 3.17 -2.95 1.02
N LEU A 51 3.46 -2.66 -0.26
CA LEU A 51 4.48 -1.70 -0.65
C LEU A 51 4.14 -0.28 -0.18
N GLN A 52 2.89 0.15 -0.31
CA GLN A 52 2.40 1.44 0.16
C GLN A 52 2.53 1.55 1.69
N ALA A 53 2.09 0.55 2.45
CA ALA A 53 2.24 0.51 3.90
C ALA A 53 3.71 0.51 4.34
N SER A 54 4.56 -0.23 3.64
CA SER A 54 6.00 -0.28 3.90
C SER A 54 6.66 1.10 3.66
N LEU A 55 6.31 1.77 2.58
CA LEU A 55 6.79 3.12 2.25
C LEU A 55 6.35 4.13 3.31
N LEU A 56 5.09 4.13 3.72
CA LEU A 56 4.57 5.05 4.75
C LEU A 56 5.22 4.78 6.12
N SER A 57 5.38 3.51 6.48
CA SER A 57 6.10 3.10 7.71
C SER A 57 7.57 3.53 7.68
N LEU A 58 8.24 3.41 6.53
CA LEU A 58 9.59 3.92 6.33
C LEU A 58 9.63 5.44 6.52
N CYS A 59 8.73 6.19 5.89
CA CYS A 59 8.65 7.65 6.01
C CYS A 59 8.47 8.09 7.47
N ARG A 60 7.57 7.44 8.22
CA ARG A 60 7.36 7.69 9.65
C ARG A 60 8.62 7.42 10.48
N ARG A 61 9.29 6.28 10.26
CA ARG A 61 10.53 5.92 10.98
C ARG A 61 11.66 6.92 10.69
N LEU A 62 11.80 7.34 9.44
CA LEU A 62 12.81 8.30 9.03
C LEU A 62 12.54 9.70 9.59
N ARG A 63 11.28 10.18 9.56
CA ARG A 63 10.91 11.44 10.23
C ARG A 63 11.17 11.39 11.73
N ALA A 64 10.84 10.28 12.40
CA ALA A 64 11.13 10.10 13.83
C ALA A 64 12.63 10.16 14.14
N ARG A 65 13.48 9.60 13.28
CA ARG A 65 14.95 9.70 13.39
C ARG A 65 15.47 11.11 13.10
N CYS A 66 14.86 11.82 12.15
CA CYS A 66 15.24 13.19 11.76
C CYS A 66 14.78 14.28 12.73
N ALA A 67 13.80 13.99 13.59
CA ALA A 67 13.30 14.93 14.60
C ALA A 67 14.27 15.12 15.80
N GLY A 68 15.44 14.46 15.80
CA GLY A 68 16.45 14.63 16.84
C GLY A 68 17.19 15.97 16.75
N PRO A 69 17.61 16.57 17.89
CA PRO A 69 18.36 17.82 17.89
C PRO A 69 19.74 17.61 17.24
N GLY A 70 20.00 18.29 16.12
CA GLY A 70 21.31 18.30 15.43
C GLY A 70 21.34 17.62 14.06
N THR A 71 20.29 16.89 13.68
CA THR A 71 20.12 16.43 12.29
C THR A 71 19.41 17.51 11.52
N ALA A 72 20.16 18.38 10.85
CA ALA A 72 19.65 19.09 9.68
C ALA A 72 19.36 18.02 8.62
N ALA A 73 18.21 17.33 8.75
CA ALA A 73 17.73 16.41 7.73
C ALA A 73 17.76 17.18 6.42
N ALA A 74 18.69 16.79 5.55
CA ALA A 74 18.93 17.49 4.30
C ALA A 74 17.55 17.71 3.65
N GLY A 75 17.14 18.96 3.38
CA GLY A 75 15.79 19.24 2.90
C GLY A 75 15.40 18.42 1.65
N GLU A 76 16.41 17.90 0.95
CA GLU A 76 16.28 16.91 -0.13
C GLU A 76 15.71 15.54 0.27
N LEU A 77 16.00 15.06 1.49
CA LEU A 77 15.42 13.84 2.06
C LEU A 77 13.97 14.09 2.46
N GLU A 78 13.71 15.17 3.20
CA GLU A 78 12.35 15.54 3.61
C GLU A 78 11.44 15.71 2.39
N ARG A 79 11.91 16.42 1.36
CA ARG A 79 11.18 16.55 0.09
C ARG A 79 10.92 15.21 -0.60
N ALA A 80 11.85 14.26 -0.52
CA ALA A 80 11.65 12.92 -1.08
C ALA A 80 10.65 12.09 -0.26
N LEU A 81 10.61 12.26 1.06
CA LEU A 81 9.58 11.65 1.92
C LEU A 81 8.20 12.22 1.58
N ASP A 82 8.07 13.54 1.45
CA ASP A 82 6.81 14.19 1.07
C ASP A 82 6.34 13.80 -0.34
N GLU A 83 7.25 13.69 -1.31
CA GLU A 83 6.92 13.24 -2.67
C GLU A 83 6.45 11.78 -2.68
N ALA A 84 7.15 10.90 -1.95
CA ALA A 84 6.79 9.49 -1.84
C ALA A 84 5.47 9.30 -1.10
N GLU A 85 5.21 10.06 -0.03
CA GLU A 85 3.96 10.05 0.72
C GLU A 85 2.81 10.56 -0.14
N ALA A 86 2.98 11.67 -0.87
CA ALA A 86 1.98 12.17 -1.81
C ALA A 86 1.66 11.14 -2.91
N TYR A 87 2.67 10.40 -3.38
CA TYR A 87 2.49 9.29 -4.32
C TYR A 87 1.79 8.09 -3.69
N ALA A 88 2.04 7.79 -2.41
CA ALA A 88 1.46 6.69 -1.67
C ALA A 88 0.17 7.06 -0.89
N SER A 89 -0.36 8.27 -1.06
CA SER A 89 -1.51 8.79 -0.31
C SER A 89 -2.69 9.09 -1.22
N LYS A 90 -3.83 9.48 -0.63
CA LYS A 90 -5.07 9.84 -1.34
C LYS A 90 -4.89 10.97 -2.36
N VAL A 91 -3.82 11.76 -2.23
CA VAL A 91 -3.41 12.79 -3.18
C VAL A 91 -3.28 12.20 -4.59
N GLN A 92 -2.68 11.02 -4.75
CA GLN A 92 -2.57 10.39 -6.05
C GLN A 92 -3.93 10.10 -6.70
N VAL A 93 -4.92 9.69 -5.89
CA VAL A 93 -6.26 9.33 -6.36
C VAL A 93 -7.00 10.58 -6.83
N GLN A 94 -6.83 11.70 -6.12
CA GLN A 94 -7.35 13.01 -6.53
C GLN A 94 -6.78 13.46 -7.87
N HIS A 95 -5.50 13.16 -8.12
CA HIS A 95 -4.84 13.45 -9.40
C HIS A 95 -5.08 12.39 -10.48
N ASN A 96 -5.96 11.40 -10.25
CA ASN A 96 -6.21 10.26 -11.15
C ASN A 96 -4.92 9.53 -11.58
N ARG A 97 -3.97 9.41 -10.66
CA ARG A 97 -2.69 8.72 -10.90
C ARG A 97 -2.77 7.29 -10.37
N PHE A 98 -2.26 6.34 -11.15
CA PHE A 98 -2.26 4.91 -10.82
C PHE A 98 -1.05 4.56 -9.96
N LEU A 99 -1.25 3.70 -8.94
CA LEU A 99 -0.13 3.11 -8.22
C LEU A 99 0.55 2.07 -9.08
N SER A 100 1.78 2.38 -9.45
CA SER A 100 2.68 1.41 -10.08
C SER A 100 3.62 0.79 -9.03
N PRO A 101 3.75 -0.55 -9.00
CA PRO A 101 4.64 -1.23 -8.04
C PRO A 101 6.11 -0.85 -8.27
N HIS A 102 6.50 -0.64 -9.53
CA HIS A 102 7.84 -0.17 -9.88
C HIS A 102 8.15 1.21 -9.32
N ALA A 103 7.21 2.15 -9.44
CA ALA A 103 7.38 3.51 -8.92
C ALA A 103 7.45 3.54 -7.39
N LEU A 104 6.64 2.75 -6.68
CA LEU A 104 6.75 2.63 -5.22
C LEU A 104 8.14 2.13 -4.80
N ARG A 105 8.64 1.08 -5.46
CA ARG A 105 9.99 0.55 -5.19
C ARG A 105 11.09 1.57 -5.52
N GLU A 106 10.91 2.37 -6.57
CA GLU A 106 11.82 3.45 -6.91
C GLU A 106 11.82 4.55 -5.85
N HIS A 107 10.65 4.97 -5.34
CA HIS A 107 10.56 5.91 -4.23
C HIS A 107 11.25 5.39 -2.98
N ILE A 108 11.05 4.12 -2.61
CA ILE A 108 11.75 3.48 -1.48
C ILE A 108 13.26 3.56 -1.68
N LYS A 109 13.78 3.12 -2.84
CA LYS A 109 15.22 3.17 -3.15
C LYS A 109 15.78 4.60 -3.14
N ASN A 110 15.03 5.57 -3.67
CA ASN A 110 15.44 6.97 -3.70
C ASN A 110 15.52 7.55 -2.29
N ILE A 111 14.53 7.25 -1.44
CA ILE A 111 14.55 7.60 -0.02
C ILE A 111 15.75 6.96 0.68
N GLU A 112 15.98 5.66 0.51
CA GLU A 112 17.12 4.95 1.11
C GLU A 112 18.46 5.59 0.70
N LYS A 113 18.64 5.90 -0.60
CA LYS A 113 19.85 6.55 -1.11
C LYS A 113 20.05 7.95 -0.52
N LYS A 114 18.99 8.77 -0.50
CA LYS A 114 19.02 10.12 0.10
C LYS A 114 19.26 10.06 1.60
N CYS A 115 18.73 9.04 2.27
CA CYS A 115 18.89 8.80 3.69
C CYS A 115 20.33 8.40 4.04
N ALA A 116 20.91 7.48 3.29
CA ALA A 116 22.32 7.10 3.43
C ALA A 116 23.26 8.31 3.24
N THR A 117 22.93 9.20 2.29
CA THR A 117 23.69 10.43 2.05
C THR A 117 23.51 11.46 3.17
N ALA A 118 22.27 11.66 3.65
CA ALA A 118 21.94 12.65 4.66
C ALA A 118 22.42 12.28 6.07
N LEU A 119 22.41 10.98 6.41
CA LEU A 119 22.78 10.48 7.73
C LEU A 119 24.20 9.92 7.79
N GLN A 120 24.93 9.83 6.66
CA GLN A 120 26.27 9.21 6.56
C GLN A 120 26.34 7.80 7.19
N GLU A 121 25.22 7.07 7.14
CA GLU A 121 25.06 5.76 7.74
C GLU A 121 25.08 4.69 6.63
N PRO A 122 25.62 3.48 6.87
CA PRO A 122 25.65 2.43 5.87
C PRO A 122 24.21 2.06 5.45
N SER A 123 23.98 1.95 4.14
CA SER A 123 22.68 1.66 3.52
C SER A 123 21.98 0.42 4.11
N GLU A 124 22.74 -0.46 4.76
CA GLU A 124 22.29 -1.69 5.42
C GLU A 124 21.42 -1.44 6.67
N ALA A 125 21.53 -0.27 7.33
CA ALA A 125 20.69 0.09 8.48
C ALA A 125 19.27 0.52 8.07
N PHE A 126 19.09 0.91 6.80
CA PHE A 126 17.80 1.36 6.24
C PHE A 126 17.21 0.36 5.27
N HIS A 127 18.03 -0.58 4.78
CA HIS A 127 17.55 -1.75 4.08
C HIS A 127 16.43 -2.31 4.95
N LEU A 128 15.21 -2.09 4.47
CA LEU A 128 14.12 -3.00 4.70
C LEU A 128 14.66 -4.32 4.18
N GLN A 129 15.41 -5.02 5.04
CA GLN A 129 15.88 -6.36 4.83
C GLN A 129 14.74 -7.05 4.11
N GLU A 130 15.04 -7.57 2.94
CA GLU A 130 14.19 -8.43 2.14
C GLU A 130 13.69 -9.59 3.01
N SER A 131 12.76 -9.34 3.92
CA SER A 131 11.71 -10.26 4.29
C SER A 131 10.63 -10.18 3.22
N ALA A 132 11.08 -10.30 1.96
CA ALA A 132 10.30 -10.90 0.89
C ALA A 132 10.10 -12.41 1.15
N SER A 133 10.73 -12.96 2.19
CA SER A 133 10.45 -14.29 2.75
C SER A 133 9.74 -14.20 4.10
N ASP A 134 8.53 -13.67 4.12
CA ASP A 134 7.45 -14.34 4.84
C ASP A 134 6.18 -14.05 4.06
N SER A 135 6.05 -14.78 2.96
CA SER A 135 4.77 -15.05 2.31
C SER A 135 3.84 -15.77 3.29
N LYS A 136 3.50 -15.12 4.40
CA LYS A 136 2.17 -15.28 4.98
C LYS A 136 1.27 -14.79 3.88
N HIS A 137 0.66 -15.74 3.18
CA HIS A 137 -0.52 -15.51 2.40
C HIS A 137 -1.56 -14.88 3.35
N GLU A 138 -1.49 -13.57 3.59
CA GLU A 138 -2.65 -12.77 3.92
C GLU A 138 -3.61 -13.09 2.78
N ARG A 139 -4.60 -13.94 3.04
CA ARG A 139 -5.62 -14.26 2.04
C ARG A 139 -6.42 -12.99 1.87
N ILE A 140 -6.04 -12.18 0.90
CA ILE A 140 -6.76 -10.95 0.68
C ILE A 140 -8.04 -11.31 -0.05
N GLN A 141 -9.17 -10.90 0.52
CA GLN A 141 -10.46 -11.03 -0.11
C GLN A 141 -10.78 -9.74 -0.85
N LEU A 142 -11.22 -9.88 -2.09
CA LEU A 142 -11.63 -8.75 -2.91
C LEU A 142 -13.15 -8.65 -2.87
N TRP A 143 -13.66 -7.49 -2.49
CA TRP A 143 -15.09 -7.23 -2.35
C TRP A 143 -15.55 -6.19 -3.36
N TRP A 144 -16.67 -6.47 -4.02
CA TRP A 144 -17.33 -5.55 -4.95
C TRP A 144 -18.83 -5.51 -4.67
N ALA A 145 -19.40 -4.31 -4.58
CA ALA A 145 -20.83 -4.09 -4.30
C ALA A 145 -21.39 -4.89 -3.10
N GLY A 146 -20.59 -5.06 -2.05
CA GLY A 146 -20.98 -5.82 -0.86
C GLY A 146 -20.93 -7.35 -1.02
N LYS A 147 -20.39 -7.87 -2.13
CA LYS A 147 -20.15 -9.29 -2.37
C LYS A 147 -18.67 -9.59 -2.51
N GLU A 148 -18.25 -10.71 -1.93
CA GLU A 148 -16.92 -11.27 -2.16
C GLU A 148 -16.81 -11.81 -3.59
N LEU A 149 -15.72 -11.47 -4.27
CA LEU A 149 -15.39 -11.97 -5.60
C LEU A 149 -14.67 -13.31 -5.46
N ALA A 150 -15.18 -14.35 -6.13
CA ALA A 150 -14.53 -15.65 -6.11
C ALA A 150 -13.22 -15.61 -6.92
N MET A 151 -12.14 -16.13 -6.32
CA MET A 151 -10.78 -16.08 -6.87
C MET A 151 -10.63 -16.86 -8.18
N ASP A 152 -11.43 -17.91 -8.37
CA ASP A 152 -11.46 -18.77 -9.57
C ASP A 152 -12.13 -18.13 -10.80
N HIS A 153 -12.69 -16.93 -10.66
CA HIS A 153 -13.39 -16.23 -11.75
C HIS A 153 -12.58 -15.06 -12.30
N LYS A 154 -12.99 -14.54 -13.46
CA LYS A 154 -12.39 -13.33 -14.04
C LYS A 154 -13.12 -12.10 -13.55
N LEU A 155 -12.41 -10.97 -13.56
CA LEU A 155 -13.00 -9.68 -13.18
C LEU A 155 -14.26 -9.36 -14.02
N CYS A 156 -14.18 -9.58 -15.33
CA CYS A 156 -15.26 -9.29 -16.27
C CYS A 156 -16.56 -10.06 -16.00
N ASP A 157 -16.52 -11.20 -15.30
CA ASP A 157 -17.74 -11.95 -14.92
C ASP A 157 -18.60 -11.19 -13.89
N TYR A 158 -17.99 -10.26 -13.14
CA TYR A 158 -18.67 -9.47 -12.10
C TYR A 158 -18.89 -8.03 -12.51
N ILE A 159 -17.82 -7.34 -12.90
CA ILE A 159 -17.83 -5.89 -13.14
C ILE A 159 -18.09 -5.54 -14.62
N GLY A 160 -18.07 -6.53 -15.52
CA GLY A 160 -18.22 -6.34 -16.96
C GLY A 160 -17.09 -5.53 -17.59
N VAL A 161 -17.44 -4.70 -18.58
CA VAL A 161 -16.53 -3.78 -19.30
C VAL A 161 -16.63 -2.36 -18.73
N ASN A 162 -16.74 -2.24 -17.40
CA ASN A 162 -16.86 -0.93 -16.75
C ASN A 162 -15.48 -0.24 -16.64
N ASP A 163 -15.37 0.99 -17.12
CA ASP A 163 -14.15 1.79 -17.10
C ASP A 163 -13.64 2.09 -15.68
N LYS A 164 -14.52 2.29 -14.68
CA LYS A 164 -14.09 2.62 -13.30
C LYS A 164 -14.96 1.95 -12.24
N THR A 165 -14.38 0.99 -11.53
CA THR A 165 -15.07 0.19 -10.52
C THR A 165 -14.46 0.37 -9.13
N LYS A 166 -15.29 0.59 -8.10
CA LYS A 166 -14.85 0.63 -6.70
C LYS A 166 -14.82 -0.76 -6.10
N VAL A 167 -13.67 -1.19 -5.60
CA VAL A 167 -13.46 -2.47 -4.93
C VAL A 167 -12.85 -2.25 -3.55
N THR A 168 -13.11 -3.18 -2.63
CA THR A 168 -12.56 -3.12 -1.27
C THR A 168 -11.63 -4.31 -1.06
N LEU A 169 -10.41 -4.07 -0.59
CA LEU A 169 -9.49 -5.12 -0.15
C LEU A 169 -9.72 -5.39 1.33
N HIS A 170 -9.88 -6.67 1.66
CA HIS A 170 -10.02 -7.15 3.02
C HIS A 170 -8.86 -8.11 3.29
N PRO A 171 -7.80 -7.68 4.01
CA PRO A 171 -6.76 -8.60 4.42
C PRO A 171 -7.34 -9.61 5.43
N GLN A 172 -7.28 -10.91 5.14
CA GLN A 172 -7.54 -11.94 6.14
C GLN A 172 -6.28 -12.14 6.97
N TYR A 173 -6.34 -11.69 8.21
CA TYR A 173 -5.42 -12.14 9.24
C TYR A 173 -5.83 -13.55 9.65
N LYS A 174 -5.02 -14.54 9.24
CA LYS A 174 -5.13 -15.87 9.81
C LYS A 174 -4.71 -15.76 11.27
N ASN A 175 -5.70 -15.64 12.15
CA ASN A 175 -5.51 -15.86 13.58
C ASN A 175 -5.17 -17.33 13.74
N ASP A 176 -3.89 -17.68 13.59
CA ASP A 176 -3.37 -18.93 14.13
C ASP A 176 -3.51 -18.82 15.65
N CYS A 177 -4.69 -19.17 16.16
CA CYS A 177 -4.93 -19.45 17.55
C CYS A 177 -3.99 -20.60 17.94
N PHE A 178 -2.84 -20.25 18.50
CA PHE A 178 -1.99 -21.19 19.22
C PHE A 178 -2.84 -21.83 20.32
N THR A 179 -3.06 -23.14 20.17
CA THR A 179 -3.64 -24.01 21.20
C THR A 179 -2.50 -24.67 21.96
#